data_AF-A0A7C4E6H8-F1
#
_entry.id   AF-A0A7C4E6H8-F1
#
_cell.length_a   1.000
_cell.length_b   1.000
_cell.length_c   1.000
_cell.angle_alpha   90.00
_cell.angle_beta   90.00
_cell.angle_gamma   90.00
#
_symmetry.space_group_name_H-M   'P 1'
#
loop_
_entity.id
_entity.type
_entity.pdbx_description
1 polymer ?
#
loop_
_entity_poly.entity_id
_entity_poly.type
_entity_poly.pdbx_seq_one_letter_code
_entity_poly.pdbx_strand_id
1 'polypeptide(L)'
;MHRAVKHMPTTPARSGEGRRVIPLAVQANTAPPDRASLRWLAVAPHRYFFFLGMLGLAAASLWWLAQLWARALGVPIATALPPSWMHGWMMANAFMPFFMFGFLFTAGPKWLNVVAPETRTLMRPGALAFAGLALALAGAHIDTAIVAAGALAMAAGWAALLVRFFRLVRASRLADQVHARLVLAFFSLGALAHAAFAWGATQMSAAWVHTAEMLSIWLFIAPVYVTVAHRLIPFFTASVVPFLDAWRPLWLLAAFVSIVVGHGLLPVAAVLLPSQPIQALRLAVDVFGAALLFFVAWRWGVVQSLRNRLLAMLHLGFFWLGIAFALYAWNQAVVLLDAPAASIGLAPLHAL
;
A
#
# COMPACT_ATOMS: atom_id res chain seq x y z
N MET A 1 -18.31 -40.11 78.11
CA MET A 1 -18.07 -40.73 76.78
C MET A 1 -18.61 -39.79 75.71
N HIS A 2 -17.78 -38.89 75.19
CA HIS A 2 -17.18 -38.98 73.85
C HIS A 2 -18.17 -38.84 72.68
N ARG A 3 -18.31 -37.62 72.15
CA ARG A 3 -17.84 -37.27 70.79
C ARG A 3 -18.12 -35.79 70.49
N ALA A 4 -17.05 -35.01 70.43
CA ALA A 4 -17.05 -33.67 69.83
C ALA A 4 -17.03 -33.81 68.31
N VAL A 5 -18.05 -33.27 67.64
CA VAL A 5 -18.07 -33.15 66.17
C VAL A 5 -17.44 -31.82 65.81
N LYS A 6 -16.31 -31.91 65.11
CA LYS A 6 -15.46 -30.82 64.65
C LYS A 6 -16.10 -30.21 63.40
N HIS A 7 -16.80 -29.07 63.52
CA HIS A 7 -17.26 -28.33 62.34
C HIS A 7 -16.09 -27.54 61.74
N MET A 8 -15.70 -27.95 60.55
CA MET A 8 -14.70 -27.34 59.69
C MET A 8 -15.29 -26.06 59.07
N PRO A 9 -14.61 -24.90 59.10
CA PRO A 9 -15.09 -23.72 58.40
C PRO A 9 -14.86 -23.89 56.90
N THR A 10 -15.95 -23.80 56.13
CA THR A 10 -15.96 -23.78 54.67
C THR A 10 -15.36 -22.48 54.16
N THR A 11 -14.20 -22.55 53.52
CA THR A 11 -13.60 -21.46 52.76
C THR A 11 -14.52 -21.10 51.58
N PRO A 12 -15.02 -19.86 51.43
CA PRO A 12 -15.75 -19.49 50.23
C PRO A 12 -14.79 -19.38 49.05
N ALA A 13 -15.08 -20.14 48.00
CA ALA A 13 -14.39 -20.08 46.73
C ALA A 13 -14.46 -18.63 46.19
N ARG A 14 -13.29 -18.03 45.91
CA ARG A 14 -13.21 -16.76 45.19
C ARG A 14 -13.75 -16.97 43.78
N SER A 15 -15.02 -16.62 43.59
CA SER A 15 -15.67 -16.52 42.30
C SER A 15 -14.96 -15.46 41.44
N GLY A 16 -14.48 -15.91 40.28
CA GLY A 16 -14.19 -15.16 39.06
C GLY A 16 -13.82 -13.69 39.21
N GLU A 17 -12.54 -13.39 39.00
CA GLU A 17 -12.12 -12.08 38.49
C GLU A 17 -12.91 -11.79 37.21
N GLY A 18 -13.98 -11.01 37.36
CA GLY A 18 -14.67 -10.37 36.27
C GLY A 18 -13.63 -9.57 35.49
N ARG A 19 -13.31 -10.07 34.29
CA ARG A 19 -12.50 -9.40 33.28
C ARG A 19 -13.08 -8.00 33.12
N ARG A 20 -12.49 -7.00 33.79
CA ARG A 20 -12.86 -5.59 33.61
C ARG A 20 -12.53 -5.28 32.16
N VAL A 21 -13.54 -5.38 31.31
CA VAL A 21 -13.54 -4.78 30.00
C VAL A 21 -13.34 -3.29 30.29
N ILE A 22 -12.12 -2.79 30.11
CA ILE A 22 -11.89 -1.35 30.08
C ILE A 22 -12.71 -0.87 28.90
N PRO A 23 -13.81 -0.11 29.11
CA PRO A 23 -14.47 0.51 27.99
C PRO A 23 -13.44 1.46 27.40
N LEU A 24 -12.87 1.12 26.25
CA LEU A 24 -12.28 2.12 25.38
C LEU A 24 -13.46 3.02 25.04
N ALA A 25 -13.59 4.12 25.78
CA ALA A 25 -14.43 5.23 25.39
C ALA A 25 -13.89 5.65 24.02
N VAL A 26 -14.49 5.12 22.96
CA VAL A 26 -14.46 5.75 21.65
C VAL A 26 -15.10 7.09 21.93
N GLN A 27 -14.28 8.11 22.15
CA GLN A 27 -14.76 9.49 22.15
C GLN A 27 -15.52 9.63 20.84
N ALA A 28 -16.85 9.68 20.96
CA ALA A 28 -17.72 9.96 19.84
C ALA A 28 -17.17 11.24 19.23
N ASN A 29 -16.87 11.18 17.93
CA ASN A 29 -16.43 12.33 17.17
C ASN A 29 -17.31 13.52 17.56
N THR A 30 -16.68 14.61 17.98
CA THR A 30 -17.34 15.92 18.11
C THR A 30 -18.19 16.14 16.86
N ALA A 31 -19.41 16.65 17.04
CA ALA A 31 -20.34 16.92 15.94
C ALA A 31 -19.60 17.59 14.76
N PRO A 32 -19.87 17.17 13.51
CA PRO A 32 -19.21 17.78 12.37
C PRO A 32 -19.44 19.31 12.44
N PRO A 33 -18.38 20.10 12.27
CA PRO A 33 -18.48 21.56 12.30
C PRO A 33 -19.53 22.05 11.30
N ASP A 34 -20.28 23.08 11.67
CA ASP A 34 -21.31 23.69 10.81
C ASP A 34 -20.76 24.28 9.49
N ARG A 35 -19.43 24.36 9.31
CA ARG A 35 -18.78 24.87 8.09
C ARG A 35 -17.51 24.09 7.73
N ALA A 36 -17.37 23.79 6.44
CA ALA A 36 -16.12 23.27 5.87
C ALA A 36 -14.97 24.27 6.09
N SER A 37 -13.84 23.80 6.64
CA SER A 37 -12.66 24.64 6.89
C SER A 37 -11.38 23.86 6.65
N LEU A 38 -10.41 24.49 5.97
CA LEU A 38 -9.07 23.92 5.74
C LEU A 38 -8.31 23.60 7.04
N ARG A 39 -8.70 24.22 8.17
CA ARG A 39 -8.14 23.91 9.49
C ARG A 39 -8.34 22.45 9.88
N TRP A 40 -9.39 21.80 9.37
CA TRP A 40 -9.68 20.39 9.64
C TRP A 40 -8.68 19.41 9.03
N LEU A 41 -7.92 19.84 8.03
CA LEU A 41 -6.83 19.03 7.49
C LEU A 41 -5.73 18.81 8.54
N ALA A 42 -5.47 19.80 9.40
CA ALA A 42 -4.43 19.72 10.42
C ALA A 42 -4.82 18.87 11.65
N VAL A 43 -6.07 18.39 11.75
CA VAL A 43 -6.56 17.67 12.93
C VAL A 43 -6.02 16.24 13.01
N ALA A 44 -5.87 15.56 11.86
CA ALA A 44 -5.33 14.21 11.83
C ALA A 44 -4.53 13.96 10.55
N PRO A 45 -3.44 13.16 10.60
CA PRO A 45 -2.60 12.93 9.43
C PRO A 45 -3.36 12.39 8.22
N HIS A 46 -4.26 11.43 8.40
CA HIS A 46 -5.07 10.89 7.30
C HIS A 46 -5.94 11.96 6.62
N ARG A 47 -6.47 12.95 7.34
CA ARG A 47 -7.31 14.00 6.71
C ARG A 47 -6.51 14.85 5.73
N TYR A 48 -5.34 15.31 6.16
CA TYR A 48 -4.44 16.09 5.31
C TYR A 48 -3.97 15.28 4.09
N PHE A 49 -3.42 14.09 4.34
CA PHE A 49 -2.82 13.31 3.26
C PHE A 49 -3.87 12.69 2.33
N PHE A 50 -5.04 12.29 2.81
CA PHE A 50 -6.10 11.80 1.92
C PHE A 50 -6.65 12.92 1.06
N PHE A 51 -6.73 14.15 1.57
CA PHE A 51 -7.06 15.31 0.75
C PHE A 51 -6.05 15.52 -0.38
N LEU A 52 -4.74 15.48 -0.09
CA LEU A 52 -3.70 15.56 -1.12
C LEU A 52 -3.78 14.40 -2.12
N GLY A 53 -4.01 13.17 -1.63
CA GLY A 53 -4.18 11.98 -2.47
C GLY A 53 -5.39 12.09 -3.40
N MET A 54 -6.53 12.57 -2.92
CA MET A 54 -7.72 12.79 -3.73
C MET A 54 -7.53 13.90 -4.76
N LEU A 55 -6.87 14.99 -4.38
CA LEU A 55 -6.55 16.07 -5.32
C LEU A 55 -5.58 15.60 -6.40
N GLY A 56 -4.56 14.82 -6.02
CA GLY A 56 -3.62 14.21 -6.96
C GLY A 56 -4.29 13.21 -7.90
N LEU A 57 -5.18 12.36 -7.39
CA LEU A 57 -5.96 11.42 -8.20
C LEU A 57 -6.86 12.17 -9.19
N ALA A 58 -7.56 13.21 -8.75
CA ALA A 58 -8.40 14.03 -9.63
C ALA A 58 -7.57 14.70 -10.73
N ALA A 59 -6.44 15.31 -10.38
CA ALA A 59 -5.53 15.94 -11.34
C ALA A 59 -4.99 14.93 -12.37
N ALA A 60 -4.49 13.78 -11.91
CA ALA A 60 -3.98 12.74 -12.78
C ALA A 60 -5.06 12.14 -13.70
N SER A 61 -6.28 11.94 -13.17
CA SER A 61 -7.40 11.40 -13.94
C SER A 61 -7.89 12.37 -15.00
N LEU A 62 -8.05 13.65 -14.65
CA LEU A 62 -8.48 14.69 -15.60
C LEU A 62 -7.42 14.93 -16.69
N TRP A 63 -6.15 14.97 -16.30
CA TRP A 63 -5.05 15.08 -17.26
C TRP A 63 -5.02 13.88 -18.21
N TRP A 64 -5.13 12.65 -17.68
CA TRP A 64 -5.13 11.44 -18.51
C TRP A 64 -6.35 11.37 -19.43
N LEU A 65 -7.54 11.71 -18.92
CA LEU A 65 -8.75 11.80 -19.72
C LEU A 65 -8.59 12.79 -20.88
N ALA A 66 -8.00 13.97 -20.63
CA ALA A 66 -7.71 14.93 -21.68
C ALA A 66 -6.77 14.36 -22.75
N GLN A 67 -5.69 13.67 -22.36
CA GLN A 67 -4.78 13.01 -23.31
C GLN A 67 -5.50 11.96 -24.17
N LEU A 68 -6.36 11.13 -23.57
CA LEU A 68 -7.13 10.11 -24.29
C LEU A 68 -8.18 10.71 -25.21
N TRP A 69 -8.92 11.71 -24.73
CA TRP A 69 -9.98 12.38 -25.47
C TRP A 69 -9.42 13.13 -26.69
N ALA A 70 -8.33 13.86 -26.50
CA ALA A 70 -7.65 14.58 -27.57
C ALA A 70 -7.14 13.63 -28.67
N ARG A 71 -6.62 12.45 -28.28
CA ARG A 71 -6.23 11.38 -29.22
C ARG A 71 -7.44 10.81 -29.96
N ALA A 72 -8.55 10.55 -29.27
CA ALA A 72 -9.77 10.03 -29.89
C ALA A 72 -10.36 11.01 -30.93
N LEU A 73 -10.17 12.31 -30.72
CA LEU A 73 -10.55 13.37 -31.67
C LEU A 73 -9.53 13.61 -32.79
N GLY A 74 -8.40 12.88 -32.82
CA GLY A 74 -7.34 13.08 -33.80
C GLY A 74 -6.49 14.34 -33.57
N VAL A 75 -6.57 14.96 -32.39
CA VAL A 75 -5.87 16.20 -32.02
C VAL A 75 -4.95 15.96 -30.81
N PRO A 76 -3.93 15.09 -30.91
CA PRO A 76 -3.13 14.68 -29.76
C PRO A 76 -2.44 15.89 -29.10
N ILE A 77 -2.58 16.01 -27.77
CA ILE A 77 -1.88 17.02 -26.98
C ILE A 77 -0.41 16.61 -26.86
N ALA A 78 0.48 17.47 -27.37
CA ALA A 78 1.92 17.28 -27.27
C ALA A 78 2.41 17.48 -25.83
N THR A 79 3.34 16.62 -25.41
CA THR A 79 3.99 16.66 -24.10
C THR A 79 5.50 16.47 -24.27
N ALA A 80 6.29 16.98 -23.34
CA ALA A 80 7.75 16.91 -23.34
C ALA A 80 8.29 15.47 -23.26
N LEU A 81 7.49 14.52 -22.79
CA LEU A 81 7.78 13.09 -22.74
C LEU A 81 6.52 12.26 -23.05
N PRO A 82 6.64 10.96 -23.40
CA PRO A 82 5.49 10.11 -23.68
C PRO A 82 4.43 10.15 -22.57
N PRO A 83 3.15 10.46 -22.87
CA PRO A 83 2.12 10.60 -21.84
C PRO A 83 1.96 9.38 -20.92
N SER A 84 2.22 8.18 -21.46
CA SER A 84 2.17 6.92 -20.71
C SER A 84 3.20 6.86 -19.57
N TRP A 85 4.39 7.44 -19.75
CA TRP A 85 5.42 7.48 -18.70
C TRP A 85 4.97 8.33 -17.51
N MET A 86 4.40 9.51 -17.80
CA MET A 86 3.83 10.37 -16.77
C MET A 86 2.64 9.68 -16.09
N HIS A 87 1.75 9.04 -16.87
CA HIS A 87 0.63 8.29 -16.33
C HIS A 87 1.08 7.18 -15.36
N GLY A 88 2.02 6.32 -15.78
CA GLY A 88 2.55 5.24 -14.95
C GLY A 88 3.16 5.76 -13.64
N TRP A 89 4.02 6.78 -13.73
CA TRP A 89 4.61 7.42 -12.54
C TRP A 89 3.57 8.05 -11.62
N MET A 90 2.55 8.73 -12.17
CA MET A 90 1.51 9.34 -11.36
C MET A 90 0.68 8.30 -10.62
N MET A 91 0.31 7.22 -11.32
CA MET A 91 -0.56 6.19 -10.77
C MET A 91 0.13 5.36 -9.69
N ALA A 92 1.40 5.04 -9.89
CA ALA A 92 2.17 4.27 -8.91
C ALA A 92 2.69 5.17 -7.78
N ASN A 93 3.33 6.29 -8.12
CA ASN A 93 4.19 7.02 -7.21
C ASN A 93 3.71 8.42 -6.82
N ALA A 94 2.80 9.07 -7.54
CA ALA A 94 2.49 10.47 -7.25
C ALA A 94 1.24 10.69 -6.39
N PHE A 95 0.16 9.92 -6.57
CA PHE A 95 -1.07 10.13 -5.80
C PHE A 95 -1.28 9.08 -4.69
N MET A 96 -1.14 7.78 -5.02
CA MET A 96 -1.43 6.66 -4.11
C MET A 96 -0.66 6.75 -2.78
N PRO A 97 0.63 7.11 -2.78
CA PRO A 97 1.43 7.13 -1.56
C PRO A 97 1.01 8.19 -0.55
N PHE A 98 0.26 9.23 -0.95
CA PHE A 98 -0.34 10.15 0.02
C PHE A 98 -1.34 9.40 0.91
N PHE A 99 -2.20 8.54 0.35
CA PHE A 99 -3.08 7.70 1.18
C PHE A 99 -2.26 6.80 2.11
N MET A 100 -1.16 6.23 1.61
CA MET A 100 -0.28 5.40 2.44
C MET A 100 0.37 6.20 3.58
N PHE A 101 0.87 7.41 3.34
CA PHE A 101 1.40 8.28 4.41
C PHE A 101 0.32 8.68 5.42
N GLY A 102 -0.88 9.01 4.95
CA GLY A 102 -2.02 9.33 5.81
C GLY A 102 -2.35 8.18 6.76
N PHE A 103 -2.35 6.96 6.22
CA PHE A 103 -2.50 5.73 6.99
C PHE A 103 -1.31 5.52 7.95
N LEU A 104 -0.08 5.65 7.46
CA LEU A 104 1.16 5.39 8.19
C LEU A 104 1.30 6.27 9.44
N PHE A 105 1.00 7.55 9.34
CA PHE A 105 1.05 8.47 10.48
C PHE A 105 -0.19 8.43 11.38
N THR A 106 -1.28 7.77 10.95
CA THR A 106 -2.47 7.56 11.79
C THR A 106 -2.41 6.25 12.56
N ALA A 107 -2.01 5.15 11.89
CA ALA A 107 -1.97 3.80 12.44
C ALA A 107 -0.58 3.41 12.98
N GLY A 108 0.49 3.87 12.34
CA GLY A 108 1.87 3.53 12.70
C GLY A 108 2.24 3.85 14.15
N PRO A 109 1.92 5.04 14.71
CA PRO A 109 2.16 5.32 16.13
C PRO A 109 1.46 4.31 17.06
N LYS A 110 0.26 3.86 16.70
CA LYS A 110 -0.49 2.85 17.45
C LYS A 110 0.17 1.47 17.35
N TRP A 111 0.66 1.09 16.17
CA TRP A 111 1.38 -0.17 15.97
C TRP A 111 2.68 -0.23 16.77
N LEU A 112 3.32 0.91 16.94
CA LEU A 112 4.61 1.06 17.61
C LEU A 112 4.46 1.41 19.10
N ASN A 113 3.23 1.63 19.59
CA ASN A 113 2.94 2.12 20.93
C ASN A 113 3.77 3.37 21.31
N VAL A 114 3.77 4.37 20.43
CA VAL A 114 4.44 5.66 20.63
C VAL A 114 3.47 6.81 20.41
N VAL A 115 3.81 7.99 20.94
CA VAL A 115 3.02 9.21 20.74
C VAL A 115 2.98 9.57 19.25
N ALA A 116 1.77 9.85 18.75
CA ALA A 116 1.59 10.27 17.37
C ALA A 116 2.15 11.68 17.14
N PRO A 117 2.83 11.93 16.00
CA PRO A 117 3.30 13.28 15.67
C PRO A 117 2.13 14.21 15.36
N GLU A 118 2.27 15.49 15.71
CA GLU A 118 1.32 16.51 15.31
C GLU A 118 1.26 16.65 13.78
N THR A 119 0.06 16.63 13.20
CA THR A 119 -0.16 16.72 11.74
C THR A 119 0.54 17.93 11.13
N ARG A 120 0.57 19.08 11.81
CA ARG A 120 1.21 20.32 11.34
C ARG A 120 2.69 20.13 10.99
N THR A 121 3.38 19.25 11.72
CA THR A 121 4.80 18.93 11.47
C THR A 121 5.02 18.10 10.20
N LEU A 122 3.96 17.44 9.71
CA LEU A 122 3.91 16.62 8.49
C LEU A 122 3.42 17.42 7.27
N MET A 123 2.75 18.56 7.50
CA MET A 123 2.15 19.33 6.40
C MET A 123 3.19 19.86 5.43
N ARG A 124 4.27 20.48 5.91
CA ARG A 124 5.34 21.02 5.04
C ARG A 124 5.94 19.99 4.09
N PRO A 125 6.45 18.82 4.55
CA PRO A 125 6.99 17.83 3.63
C PRO A 125 5.91 17.21 2.73
N GLY A 126 4.65 17.07 3.19
CA GLY A 126 3.56 16.65 2.32
C GLY A 126 3.19 17.69 1.25
N ALA A 127 3.29 18.98 1.55
CA ALA A 127 3.05 20.06 0.60
C ALA A 127 4.17 20.14 -0.43
N LEU A 128 5.43 19.98 -0.01
CA LEU A 128 6.58 19.85 -0.92
C LEU A 128 6.38 18.67 -1.88
N ALA A 129 5.96 17.53 -1.34
CA ALA A 129 5.65 16.36 -2.14
C ALA A 129 4.56 16.67 -3.18
N PHE A 130 3.45 17.26 -2.76
CA PHE A 130 2.34 17.60 -3.65
C PHE A 130 2.71 18.67 -4.70
N ALA A 131 3.51 19.66 -4.31
CA ALA A 131 4.07 20.64 -5.25
C ALA A 131 4.94 19.97 -6.32
N GLY A 132 5.65 18.89 -5.97
CA GLY A 132 6.37 18.06 -6.94
C GLY A 132 5.47 17.43 -8.01
N LEU A 133 4.29 16.92 -7.63
CA LEU A 133 3.29 16.44 -8.61
C LEU A 133 2.79 17.58 -9.50
N ALA A 134 2.43 18.72 -8.93
CA ALA A 134 1.97 19.87 -9.71
C ALA A 134 3.04 20.37 -10.69
N LEU A 135 4.30 20.44 -10.24
CA LEU A 135 5.45 20.82 -11.05
C LEU A 135 5.70 19.81 -12.17
N ALA A 136 5.60 18.50 -11.89
CA ALA A 136 5.76 17.48 -12.91
C ALA A 136 4.64 17.52 -13.98
N LEU A 137 3.39 17.73 -13.57
CA LEU A 137 2.27 17.90 -14.49
C LEU A 137 2.41 19.13 -15.38
N ALA A 138 2.84 20.27 -14.83
CA ALA A 138 3.13 21.47 -15.61
C ALA A 138 4.33 21.26 -16.54
N GLY A 139 5.41 20.67 -16.01
CA GLY A 139 6.62 20.33 -16.77
C GLY A 139 6.35 19.38 -17.93
N ALA A 140 5.36 18.49 -17.81
CA ALA A 140 4.95 17.58 -18.88
C ALA A 140 4.59 18.31 -20.17
N HIS A 141 4.17 19.58 -20.08
CA HIS A 141 3.78 20.42 -21.22
C HIS A 141 4.84 21.46 -21.59
N ILE A 142 5.97 21.48 -20.89
CA ILE A 142 7.01 22.51 -21.05
C ILE A 142 8.35 21.86 -21.37
N ASP A 143 8.90 21.06 -20.43
CA ASP A 143 10.26 20.55 -20.50
C ASP A 143 10.49 19.36 -19.54
N THR A 144 11.32 18.40 -19.96
CA THR A 144 11.59 17.17 -19.18
C THR A 144 12.40 17.42 -17.92
N ALA A 145 13.23 18.47 -17.86
CA ALA A 145 13.97 18.84 -16.65
C ALA A 145 13.03 19.37 -15.56
N ILE A 146 11.94 20.06 -15.93
CA ILE A 146 10.89 20.49 -14.98
C ILE A 146 10.16 19.26 -14.43
N VAL A 147 9.88 18.26 -15.27
CA VAL A 147 9.32 16.98 -14.82
C VAL A 147 10.23 16.29 -13.81
N ALA A 148 11.52 16.19 -14.14
CA ALA A 148 12.51 15.62 -13.27
C ALA A 148 12.62 16.38 -11.93
N ALA A 149 12.61 17.71 -11.97
CA ALA A 149 12.59 18.54 -10.77
C ALA A 149 11.35 18.28 -9.91
N GLY A 150 10.17 18.13 -10.52
CA GLY A 150 8.93 17.75 -9.83
C GLY A 150 9.03 16.38 -9.15
N ALA A 151 9.56 15.37 -9.84
CA ALA A 151 9.79 14.05 -9.28
C ALA A 151 10.81 14.06 -8.11
N LEU A 152 11.89 14.83 -8.22
CA LEU A 152 12.88 14.99 -7.15
C LEU A 152 12.33 15.78 -5.95
N ALA A 153 11.49 16.80 -6.18
CA ALA A 153 10.78 17.50 -5.10
C ALA A 153 9.82 16.56 -4.35
N MET A 154 9.12 15.68 -5.08
CA MET A 154 8.32 14.61 -4.50
C MET A 154 9.17 13.70 -3.61
N ALA A 155 10.31 13.22 -4.14
CA ALA A 155 11.26 12.38 -3.41
C ALA A 155 11.78 13.05 -2.13
N ALA A 156 12.10 14.34 -2.16
CA ALA A 156 12.56 15.09 -1.00
C ALA A 156 11.47 15.21 0.08
N GLY A 157 10.23 15.50 -0.32
CA GLY A 157 9.09 15.51 0.59
C GLY A 157 8.88 14.14 1.26
N TRP A 158 8.99 13.06 0.48
CA TRP A 158 8.92 11.69 0.99
C TRP A 158 10.05 11.37 1.94
N ALA A 159 11.31 11.64 1.58
CA ALA A 159 12.46 11.38 2.43
C ALA A 159 12.28 12.05 3.81
N ALA A 160 11.79 13.29 3.83
CA ALA A 160 11.49 14.00 5.07
C ALA A 160 10.37 13.32 5.90
N LEU A 161 9.35 12.73 5.27
CA LEU A 161 8.33 11.93 5.95
C LEU A 161 8.90 10.60 6.44
N LEU A 162 9.70 9.90 5.64
CA LEU A 162 10.31 8.63 6.01
C LEU A 162 11.28 8.77 7.17
N VAL A 163 12.07 9.84 7.24
CA VAL A 163 12.91 10.16 8.40
C VAL A 163 12.05 10.32 9.67
N ARG A 164 10.89 10.98 9.58
CA ARG A 164 9.96 11.11 10.72
C ARG A 164 9.38 9.77 11.11
N PHE A 165 8.98 8.93 10.15
CA PHE A 165 8.46 7.61 10.45
C PHE A 165 9.53 6.68 11.05
N PHE A 166 10.75 6.72 10.54
CA PHE A 166 11.90 6.01 11.11
C PHE A 166 12.15 6.39 12.57
N ARG A 167 12.01 7.68 12.93
CA ARG A 167 12.10 8.12 14.33
C ARG A 167 11.02 7.48 15.21
N LEU A 168 9.81 7.27 14.70
CA LEU A 168 8.76 6.53 15.43
C LEU A 168 9.15 5.07 15.63
N VAL A 169 9.67 4.41 14.58
CA VAL A 169 10.15 3.02 14.68
C VAL A 169 11.25 2.90 15.73
N ARG A 170 12.22 3.83 15.72
CA ARG A 170 13.31 3.87 16.71
C ARG A 170 12.85 4.16 18.13
N ALA A 171 11.78 4.92 18.31
CA ALA A 171 11.23 5.23 19.63
C ALA A 171 10.45 4.06 20.25
N SER A 172 10.00 3.09 19.43
CA SER A 172 9.23 1.95 19.90
C SER A 172 10.07 1.00 20.75
N ARG A 173 9.50 0.58 21.88
CA ARG A 173 10.05 -0.47 22.75
C ARG A 173 9.37 -1.83 22.57
N LEU A 174 8.44 -1.95 21.62
CA LEU A 174 7.77 -3.22 21.34
C LEU A 174 8.74 -4.20 20.68
N ALA A 175 8.60 -5.49 21.01
CA ALA A 175 9.37 -6.55 20.36
C ALA A 175 8.95 -6.76 18.90
N ASP A 176 7.64 -6.73 18.62
CA ASP A 176 7.12 -6.80 17.25
C ASP A 176 7.12 -5.42 16.57
N GLN A 177 8.07 -5.22 15.66
CA GLN A 177 8.16 -4.05 14.78
C GLN A 177 8.23 -4.46 13.30
N VAL A 178 7.98 -5.73 12.98
CA VAL A 178 8.29 -6.31 11.66
C VAL A 178 7.55 -5.57 10.56
N HIS A 179 6.23 -5.39 10.70
CA HIS A 179 5.42 -4.68 9.70
C HIS A 179 5.88 -3.24 9.49
N ALA A 180 6.17 -2.50 10.57
CA ALA A 180 6.59 -1.11 10.47
C ALA A 180 7.96 -0.96 9.77
N ARG A 181 8.89 -1.88 10.05
CA ARG A 181 10.22 -1.90 9.41
C ARG A 181 10.15 -2.28 7.94
N LEU A 182 9.34 -3.28 7.58
CA LEU A 182 9.10 -3.65 6.18
C LEU A 182 8.46 -2.50 5.40
N VAL A 183 7.41 -1.87 5.96
CA VAL A 183 6.78 -0.70 5.33
C VAL A 183 7.81 0.40 5.12
N LEU A 184 8.63 0.73 6.12
CA LEU A 184 9.69 1.73 5.97
C LEU A 184 10.71 1.37 4.88
N ALA A 185 11.14 0.11 4.82
CA ALA A 185 12.11 -0.37 3.83
C ALA A 185 11.56 -0.21 2.40
N PHE A 186 10.37 -0.73 2.13
CA PHE A 186 9.75 -0.67 0.80
C PHE A 186 9.35 0.76 0.40
N PHE A 187 8.90 1.60 1.35
CA PHE A 187 8.69 3.02 1.07
C PHE A 187 9.98 3.76 0.68
N SER A 188 11.10 3.38 1.30
CA SER A 188 12.42 3.97 0.98
C SER A 188 12.85 3.58 -0.43
N LEU A 189 12.55 2.36 -0.88
CA LEU A 189 12.72 1.96 -2.27
C LEU A 189 11.80 2.80 -3.18
N GLY A 190 10.52 2.97 -2.83
CA GLY A 190 9.61 3.86 -3.57
C GLY A 190 10.14 5.28 -3.75
N ALA A 191 10.86 5.82 -2.76
CA ALA A 191 11.53 7.12 -2.88
C ALA A 191 12.64 7.12 -3.95
N LEU A 192 13.38 6.02 -4.12
CA LEU A 192 14.40 5.86 -5.17
C LEU A 192 13.79 5.79 -6.59
N ALA A 193 12.55 5.29 -6.74
CA ALA A 193 11.87 5.27 -8.04
C ALA A 193 11.69 6.68 -8.62
N HIS A 194 11.50 7.70 -7.77
CA HIS A 194 11.43 9.08 -8.23
C HIS A 194 12.74 9.56 -8.88
N ALA A 195 13.88 9.15 -8.32
CA ALA A 195 15.19 9.49 -8.89
C ALA A 195 15.42 8.75 -10.22
N ALA A 196 15.06 7.46 -10.29
CA ALA A 196 15.12 6.68 -11.53
C ALA A 196 14.20 7.28 -12.61
N PHE A 197 12.99 7.70 -12.26
CA PHE A 197 12.06 8.37 -13.17
C PHE A 197 12.59 9.73 -13.62
N ALA A 198 13.09 10.55 -12.70
CA ALA A 198 13.69 11.85 -13.02
C ALA A 198 14.85 11.71 -14.01
N TRP A 199 15.75 10.76 -13.74
CA TRP A 199 16.84 10.43 -14.65
C TRP A 199 16.31 9.97 -16.01
N GLY A 200 15.39 9.01 -16.04
CA GLY A 200 14.75 8.52 -17.26
C GLY A 200 14.07 9.60 -18.08
N ALA A 201 13.40 10.57 -17.43
CA ALA A 201 12.78 11.71 -18.08
C ALA A 201 13.82 12.63 -18.73
N THR A 202 14.90 13.00 -18.02
CA THR A 202 15.95 13.87 -18.59
C THR A 202 16.71 13.20 -19.73
N GLN A 203 16.95 11.90 -19.64
CA GLN A 203 17.68 11.13 -20.66
C GLN A 203 16.76 10.61 -21.77
N MET A 204 15.46 10.87 -21.69
CA MET A 204 14.44 10.28 -22.57
C MET A 204 14.59 8.74 -22.70
N SER A 205 14.90 8.08 -21.58
CA SER A 205 15.21 6.65 -21.52
C SER A 205 14.02 5.82 -21.02
N ALA A 206 13.40 5.09 -21.93
CA ALA A 206 12.31 4.15 -21.61
C ALA A 206 12.74 3.09 -20.59
N ALA A 207 14.01 2.65 -20.63
CA ALA A 207 14.54 1.63 -19.72
C ALA A 207 14.55 2.11 -18.26
N TRP A 208 14.98 3.35 -18.03
CA TRP A 208 14.99 3.96 -16.69
C TRP A 208 13.58 4.24 -16.17
N VAL A 209 12.68 4.70 -17.05
CA VAL A 209 11.27 4.87 -16.68
C VAL A 209 10.63 3.54 -16.33
N HIS A 210 10.85 2.50 -17.13
CA HIS A 210 10.34 1.15 -16.84
C HIS A 210 10.92 0.61 -15.53
N THR A 211 12.21 0.83 -15.26
CA THR A 211 12.82 0.47 -13.97
C THR A 211 12.15 1.20 -12.81
N ALA A 212 11.87 2.50 -12.97
CA ALA A 212 11.15 3.27 -11.97
C ALA A 212 9.74 2.71 -11.71
N GLU A 213 9.00 2.35 -12.75
CA GLU A 213 7.68 1.71 -12.63
C GLU A 213 7.76 0.36 -11.90
N MET A 214 8.69 -0.51 -12.28
CA MET A 214 8.86 -1.82 -11.64
C MET A 214 9.25 -1.68 -10.17
N LEU A 215 10.14 -0.73 -9.84
CA LEU A 215 10.52 -0.44 -8.46
C LEU A 215 9.33 0.12 -7.65
N SER A 216 8.54 1.01 -8.27
CA SER A 216 7.34 1.61 -7.68
C SER A 216 6.29 0.57 -7.34
N ILE A 217 6.05 -0.38 -8.25
CA ILE A 217 4.98 -1.36 -8.09
C ILE A 217 5.43 -2.52 -7.21
N TRP A 218 6.53 -3.18 -7.57
CA TRP A 218 6.90 -4.48 -7.01
C TRP A 218 7.86 -4.42 -5.84
N LEU A 219 8.59 -3.32 -5.67
CA LEU A 219 9.47 -3.09 -4.53
C LEU A 219 8.97 -1.97 -3.61
N PHE A 220 7.76 -1.45 -3.85
CA PHE A 220 7.15 -0.44 -3.00
C PHE A 220 5.66 -0.69 -2.75
N ILE A 221 4.77 -0.42 -3.70
CA ILE A 221 3.30 -0.45 -3.47
C ILE A 221 2.82 -1.82 -3.04
N ALA A 222 3.09 -2.85 -3.85
CA ALA A 222 2.57 -4.19 -3.60
C ALA A 222 3.16 -4.81 -2.31
N PRO A 223 4.48 -4.70 -2.02
CA PRO A 223 5.03 -5.17 -0.74
C PRO A 223 4.47 -4.42 0.47
N VAL A 224 4.29 -3.10 0.39
CA VAL A 224 3.64 -2.30 1.45
C VAL A 224 2.21 -2.78 1.64
N TYR A 225 1.46 -2.96 0.54
CA TYR A 225 0.08 -3.41 0.58
C TYR A 225 -0.05 -4.77 1.29
N VAL A 226 0.69 -5.80 0.88
CA VAL A 226 0.59 -7.13 1.51
C VAL A 226 1.07 -7.13 2.96
N THR A 227 2.07 -6.31 3.28
CA THR A 227 2.54 -6.13 4.66
C THR A 227 1.44 -5.54 5.54
N VAL A 228 0.79 -4.48 5.08
CA VAL A 228 -0.29 -3.82 5.80
C VAL A 228 -1.53 -4.72 5.87
N ALA A 229 -1.90 -5.38 4.78
CA ALA A 229 -3.03 -6.30 4.70
C ALA A 229 -2.91 -7.45 5.70
N HIS A 230 -1.72 -8.06 5.80
CA HIS A 230 -1.42 -9.13 6.76
C HIS A 230 -1.70 -8.74 8.22
N ARG A 231 -1.58 -7.45 8.56
CA ARG A 231 -1.88 -6.95 9.90
C ARG A 231 -3.33 -6.53 10.05
N LEU A 232 -3.85 -5.76 9.08
CA LEU A 232 -5.12 -5.05 9.17
C LEU A 232 -6.34 -5.92 8.90
N ILE A 233 -6.30 -6.75 7.86
CA ILE A 233 -7.46 -7.55 7.47
C ILE A 233 -7.86 -8.48 8.63
N PRO A 234 -6.96 -9.30 9.20
CA PRO A 234 -7.31 -10.15 10.35
C PRO A 234 -7.78 -9.36 11.56
N PHE A 235 -7.17 -8.19 11.82
CA PHE A 235 -7.51 -7.35 12.96
C PHE A 235 -8.92 -6.78 12.86
N PHE A 236 -9.27 -6.19 11.71
CA PHE A 236 -10.60 -5.62 11.51
C PHE A 236 -11.67 -6.71 11.44
N THR A 237 -11.39 -7.84 10.79
CA THR A 237 -12.33 -8.96 10.73
C THR A 237 -12.65 -9.51 12.11
N ALA A 238 -11.63 -9.82 12.92
CA ALA A 238 -11.84 -10.37 14.26
C ALA A 238 -12.54 -9.37 15.22
N SER A 239 -12.44 -8.07 14.96
CA SER A 239 -13.12 -7.04 15.75
C SER A 239 -14.64 -6.95 15.46
N VAL A 240 -15.10 -7.48 14.32
CA VAL A 240 -16.49 -7.35 13.84
C VAL A 240 -17.18 -8.71 13.70
N VAL A 241 -16.43 -9.79 13.47
CA VAL A 241 -16.93 -11.14 13.24
C VAL A 241 -16.49 -12.04 14.43
N PRO A 242 -17.35 -12.25 15.44
CA PRO A 242 -16.96 -12.81 16.74
C PRO A 242 -16.39 -14.24 16.73
N PHE A 243 -16.57 -14.97 15.63
CA PHE A 243 -16.15 -16.37 15.48
C PHE A 243 -14.86 -16.54 14.64
N LEU A 244 -14.28 -15.45 14.12
CA LEU A 244 -13.03 -15.50 13.38
C LEU A 244 -11.88 -14.98 14.26
N ASP A 245 -10.89 -15.85 14.49
CA ASP A 245 -9.63 -15.45 15.12
C ASP A 245 -8.79 -14.61 14.16
N ALA A 246 -7.99 -13.69 14.71
CA ALA A 246 -7.01 -12.90 13.96
C ALA A 246 -5.78 -13.75 13.55
N TRP A 247 -6.01 -14.83 12.78
CA TRP A 247 -4.98 -15.74 12.30
C TRP A 247 -4.06 -15.03 11.29
N ARG A 248 -2.78 -14.87 11.65
CA ARG A 248 -1.76 -14.17 10.86
C ARG A 248 -0.32 -14.59 11.21
N PRO A 249 0.04 -15.88 11.07
CA PRO A 249 1.38 -16.34 11.41
C PRO A 249 2.45 -15.63 10.55
N LEU A 250 3.61 -15.30 11.11
CA LEU A 250 4.62 -14.50 10.40
C LEU A 250 5.21 -15.15 9.15
N TRP A 251 5.15 -16.49 9.02
CA TRP A 251 5.54 -17.16 7.78
C TRP A 251 4.67 -16.72 6.60
N LEU A 252 3.41 -16.36 6.85
CA LEU A 252 2.50 -15.91 5.81
C LEU A 252 2.91 -14.54 5.26
N LEU A 253 3.33 -13.63 6.15
CA LEU A 253 3.93 -12.36 5.75
C LEU A 253 5.18 -12.57 4.90
N ALA A 254 6.06 -13.48 5.32
CA ALA A 254 7.26 -13.82 4.57
C ALA A 254 6.89 -14.37 3.17
N ALA A 255 5.89 -15.26 3.08
CA ALA A 255 5.40 -15.78 1.81
C ALA A 255 4.87 -14.67 0.89
N PHE A 256 4.01 -13.77 1.39
CA PHE A 256 3.50 -12.65 0.59
C PHE A 256 4.61 -11.74 0.07
N VAL A 257 5.53 -11.34 0.95
CA VAL A 257 6.64 -10.48 0.55
C VAL A 257 7.53 -11.16 -0.48
N SER A 258 7.87 -12.44 -0.27
CA SER A 258 8.69 -13.21 -1.21
C SER A 258 8.03 -13.39 -2.57
N ILE A 259 6.72 -13.62 -2.63
CA ILE A 259 5.97 -13.74 -3.89
C ILE A 259 5.97 -12.42 -4.65
N VAL A 260 5.61 -11.33 -3.97
CA VAL A 260 5.52 -10.00 -4.62
C VAL A 260 6.90 -9.50 -5.08
N VAL A 261 7.92 -9.63 -4.23
CA VAL A 261 9.30 -9.24 -4.59
C VAL A 261 9.86 -10.19 -5.66
N GLY A 262 9.58 -11.49 -5.56
CA GLY A 262 9.97 -12.49 -6.55
C GLY A 262 9.38 -12.19 -7.93
N HIS A 263 8.08 -11.85 -7.99
CA HIS A 263 7.43 -11.42 -9.22
C HIS A 263 8.14 -10.22 -9.87
N GLY A 264 8.54 -9.22 -9.07
CA GLY A 264 9.23 -8.03 -9.56
C GLY A 264 10.69 -8.27 -10.00
N LEU A 265 11.41 -9.17 -9.33
CA LEU A 265 12.85 -9.38 -9.55
C LEU A 265 13.17 -10.48 -10.56
N LEU A 266 12.35 -11.53 -10.66
CA LEU A 266 12.59 -12.63 -11.61
C LEU A 266 12.62 -12.22 -13.09
N PRO A 267 11.85 -11.22 -13.57
CA PRO A 267 12.00 -10.71 -14.93
C PRO A 267 13.41 -10.18 -15.21
N VAL A 268 14.08 -9.57 -14.22
CA VAL A 268 15.47 -9.10 -14.36
C VAL A 268 16.41 -10.30 -14.53
N ALA A 269 16.23 -11.34 -13.71
CA ALA A 269 17.00 -12.58 -13.84
C ALA A 269 16.77 -13.26 -15.20
N ALA A 270 15.54 -13.22 -15.74
CA ALA A 270 15.21 -13.79 -17.04
C ALA A 270 15.88 -13.05 -18.21
N VAL A 271 16.12 -11.75 -18.08
CA VAL A 271 16.88 -10.97 -19.07
C VAL A 271 18.37 -11.31 -19.01
N LEU A 272 18.93 -11.47 -17.82
CA LEU A 272 20.36 -11.75 -17.63
C LEU A 272 20.73 -13.22 -17.94
N LEU A 273 19.84 -14.15 -17.62
CA LEU A 273 19.99 -15.60 -17.87
C LEU A 273 18.72 -16.14 -18.52
N PRO A 274 18.50 -15.93 -19.84
CA PRO A 274 17.32 -16.43 -20.52
C PRO A 274 17.31 -17.96 -20.51
N SER A 275 16.42 -18.56 -19.72
CA SER A 275 16.34 -20.02 -19.59
C SER A 275 14.92 -20.47 -19.26
N GLN A 276 14.53 -21.63 -19.80
CA GLN A 276 13.24 -22.25 -19.53
C GLN A 276 12.97 -22.44 -18.02
N PRO A 277 13.97 -22.84 -17.18
CA PRO A 277 13.76 -22.92 -15.74
C PRO A 277 13.37 -21.58 -15.08
N ILE A 278 13.95 -20.46 -15.49
CA ILE A 278 13.60 -19.14 -14.93
C ILE A 278 12.18 -18.74 -15.33
N GLN A 279 11.79 -19.00 -16.58
CA GLN A 279 10.43 -18.73 -17.06
C GLN A 279 9.40 -19.62 -16.33
N ALA A 280 9.71 -20.90 -16.11
CA ALA A 280 8.88 -21.81 -15.32
C ALA A 280 8.79 -21.35 -13.85
N LEU A 281 9.88 -20.85 -13.26
CA LEU A 281 9.88 -20.29 -11.91
C LEU A 281 9.00 -19.04 -11.78
N ARG A 282 9.02 -18.16 -12.79
CA ARG A 282 8.12 -16.99 -12.84
C ARG A 282 6.65 -17.42 -12.82
N LEU A 283 6.29 -18.36 -13.70
CA LEU A 283 4.95 -18.92 -13.73
C LEU A 283 4.59 -19.55 -12.37
N ALA A 284 5.49 -20.33 -11.77
CA ALA A 284 5.25 -20.98 -10.48
C ALA A 284 5.03 -19.96 -9.36
N VAL A 285 5.79 -18.87 -9.31
CA VAL A 285 5.59 -17.77 -8.35
C VAL A 285 4.21 -17.15 -8.52
N ASP A 286 3.76 -16.90 -9.75
CA ASP A 286 2.47 -16.26 -10.00
C ASP A 286 1.28 -17.17 -9.68
N VAL A 287 1.37 -18.45 -10.07
CA VAL A 287 0.35 -19.47 -9.74
C VAL A 287 0.25 -19.68 -8.24
N PHE A 288 1.39 -19.84 -7.56
CA PHE A 288 1.41 -20.00 -6.11
C PHE A 288 0.92 -18.74 -5.40
N GLY A 289 1.29 -17.56 -5.90
CA GLY A 289 0.79 -16.26 -5.44
C GLY A 289 -0.72 -16.16 -5.49
N ALA A 290 -1.31 -16.43 -6.65
CA ALA A 290 -2.76 -16.43 -6.82
C ALA A 290 -3.45 -17.43 -5.88
N ALA A 291 -2.97 -18.68 -5.84
CA ALA A 291 -3.54 -19.72 -5.00
C ALA A 291 -3.48 -19.37 -3.50
N LEU A 292 -2.34 -18.88 -3.02
CA LEU A 292 -2.16 -18.47 -1.63
C LEU A 292 -3.05 -17.29 -1.27
N LEU A 293 -3.12 -16.26 -2.13
CA LEU A 293 -3.97 -15.09 -1.90
C LEU A 293 -5.45 -15.45 -1.85
N PHE A 294 -5.94 -16.30 -2.76
CA PHE A 294 -7.31 -16.78 -2.73
C PHE A 294 -7.62 -17.63 -1.50
N PHE A 295 -6.73 -18.55 -1.15
CA PHE A 295 -6.86 -19.35 0.08
C PHE A 295 -6.96 -18.47 1.31
N VAL A 296 -6.09 -17.46 1.43
CA VAL A 296 -6.08 -16.55 2.58
C VAL A 296 -7.29 -15.62 2.57
N ALA A 297 -7.72 -15.12 1.42
CA ALA A 297 -8.93 -14.29 1.30
C ALA A 297 -10.16 -15.05 1.81
N TRP A 298 -10.28 -16.33 1.44
CA TRP A 298 -11.30 -17.22 1.98
C TRP A 298 -11.14 -17.44 3.50
N ARG A 299 -9.92 -17.76 3.96
CA ARG A 299 -9.62 -18.03 5.37
C ARG A 299 -9.83 -16.83 6.29
N TRP A 300 -9.64 -15.61 5.80
CA TRP A 300 -9.93 -14.36 6.50
C TRP A 300 -11.40 -13.94 6.40
N GLY A 301 -12.24 -14.73 5.73
CA GLY A 301 -13.69 -14.55 5.76
C GLY A 301 -14.21 -13.46 4.81
N VAL A 302 -13.71 -13.42 3.57
CA VAL A 302 -14.17 -12.46 2.55
C VAL A 302 -15.70 -12.38 2.45
N VAL A 303 -16.41 -13.51 2.46
CA VAL A 303 -17.87 -13.57 2.33
C VAL A 303 -18.58 -12.91 3.51
N GLN A 304 -18.13 -13.19 4.73
CA GLN A 304 -18.70 -12.64 5.96
C GLN A 304 -18.45 -11.13 6.05
N SER A 305 -17.30 -10.69 5.57
CA SER A 305 -16.85 -9.30 5.55
C SER A 305 -17.63 -8.39 4.59
N LEU A 306 -18.32 -8.95 3.59
CA LEU A 306 -19.11 -8.17 2.62
C LEU A 306 -20.29 -7.40 3.24
N ARG A 307 -20.75 -7.80 4.44
CA ARG A 307 -21.84 -7.11 5.15
C ARG A 307 -21.44 -5.72 5.66
N ASN A 308 -20.16 -5.47 5.88
CA ASN A 308 -19.65 -4.18 6.32
C ASN A 308 -18.83 -3.53 5.20
N ARG A 309 -19.24 -2.34 4.75
CA ARG A 309 -18.62 -1.66 3.59
C ARG A 309 -17.11 -1.46 3.72
N LEU A 310 -16.62 -1.14 4.92
CA LEU A 310 -15.19 -0.93 5.16
C LEU A 310 -14.41 -2.25 5.04
N LEU A 311 -14.93 -3.32 5.65
CA LEU A 311 -14.32 -4.65 5.57
C LEU A 311 -14.38 -5.21 4.15
N ALA A 312 -15.50 -5.02 3.45
CA ALA A 312 -15.70 -5.43 2.08
C ALA A 312 -14.63 -4.83 1.16
N MET A 313 -14.37 -3.52 1.26
CA MET A 313 -13.34 -2.87 0.44
C MET A 313 -11.94 -3.46 0.66
N LEU A 314 -11.56 -3.75 1.91
CA LEU A 314 -10.27 -4.33 2.24
C LEU A 314 -10.12 -5.77 1.69
N HIS A 315 -11.15 -6.61 1.86
CA HIS A 315 -11.10 -7.99 1.38
C HIS A 315 -11.21 -8.08 -0.13
N LEU A 316 -12.02 -7.21 -0.75
CA LEU A 316 -12.16 -7.17 -2.20
C LEU A 316 -10.83 -6.75 -2.84
N GLY A 317 -10.15 -5.73 -2.31
CA GLY A 317 -8.82 -5.37 -2.78
C GLY A 317 -7.82 -6.52 -2.65
N PHE A 318 -7.88 -7.28 -1.55
CA PHE A 318 -6.95 -8.40 -1.33
C PHE A 318 -7.25 -9.58 -2.25
N PHE A 319 -8.53 -9.86 -2.49
CA PHE A 319 -8.96 -10.85 -3.47
C PHE A 319 -8.58 -10.43 -4.90
N TRP A 320 -8.72 -9.15 -5.22
CA TRP A 320 -8.36 -8.57 -6.51
C TRP A 320 -6.86 -8.67 -6.80
N LEU A 321 -6.00 -8.55 -5.79
CA LEU A 321 -4.57 -8.89 -5.91
C LEU A 321 -4.37 -10.34 -6.36
N GLY A 322 -5.16 -11.29 -5.86
CA GLY A 322 -5.15 -12.68 -6.31
C GLY A 322 -5.53 -12.83 -7.79
N ILE A 323 -6.51 -12.04 -8.26
CA ILE A 323 -6.88 -11.97 -9.68
C ILE A 323 -5.71 -11.43 -10.50
N ALA A 324 -5.04 -10.37 -10.07
CA ALA A 324 -3.87 -9.82 -10.77
C ALA A 324 -2.78 -10.88 -10.95
N PHE A 325 -2.44 -11.64 -9.89
CA PHE A 325 -1.48 -12.75 -9.98
C PHE A 325 -1.95 -13.88 -10.91
N ALA A 326 -3.24 -14.21 -10.92
CA ALA A 326 -3.79 -15.21 -11.84
C ALA A 326 -3.68 -14.76 -13.31
N LEU A 327 -3.92 -13.47 -13.59
CA LEU A 327 -3.74 -12.88 -14.91
C LEU A 327 -2.26 -12.83 -15.32
N TYR A 328 -1.35 -12.56 -14.38
CA TYR A 328 0.09 -12.65 -14.63
C TYR A 328 0.51 -14.09 -14.94
N ALA A 329 0.06 -15.07 -14.16
CA ALA A 329 0.29 -16.49 -14.42
C ALA A 329 -0.21 -16.90 -15.81
N TRP A 330 -1.41 -16.44 -16.20
CA TRP A 330 -1.92 -16.67 -17.56
C TRP A 330 -0.96 -16.13 -18.62
N ASN A 331 -0.51 -14.88 -18.47
CA ASN A 331 0.39 -14.27 -19.45
C ASN A 331 1.75 -14.99 -19.51
N GLN A 332 2.28 -15.46 -18.37
CA GLN A 332 3.52 -16.28 -18.36
C GLN A 332 3.31 -17.65 -19.01
N ALA A 333 2.17 -18.30 -18.80
CA ALA A 333 1.85 -19.58 -19.42
C ALA A 333 1.73 -19.43 -20.94
N VAL A 334 1.10 -18.36 -21.43
CA VAL A 334 1.01 -18.02 -22.85
C VAL A 334 2.39 -17.89 -23.50
N VAL A 335 3.34 -17.24 -22.82
CA VAL A 335 4.73 -17.10 -23.28
C VAL A 335 5.45 -18.46 -23.31
N LEU A 336 5.27 -19.29 -22.29
CA LEU A 336 5.89 -20.62 -22.21
C LEU A 336 5.35 -21.61 -23.24
N LEU A 337 4.07 -21.49 -23.59
CA LEU A 337 3.38 -22.34 -24.56
C LEU A 337 3.47 -21.80 -26.00
N ASP A 338 4.18 -20.69 -26.22
CA ASP A 338 4.30 -20.01 -27.51
C ASP A 338 2.93 -19.73 -28.19
N ALA A 339 1.98 -19.22 -27.41
CA ALA A 339 0.59 -19.02 -27.82
C ALA A 339 0.19 -17.53 -27.91
N PRO A 340 0.86 -16.68 -28.71
CA PRO A 340 0.76 -15.22 -28.64
C PRO A 340 -0.67 -14.66 -28.83
N ALA A 341 -1.53 -15.38 -29.57
CA ALA A 341 -2.93 -15.01 -29.76
C ALA A 341 -3.77 -15.00 -28.47
N ALA A 342 -3.31 -15.68 -27.41
CA ALA A 342 -3.95 -15.71 -26.09
C ALA A 342 -3.38 -14.66 -25.11
N SER A 343 -2.45 -13.80 -25.56
CA SER A 343 -1.88 -12.76 -24.72
C SER A 343 -2.90 -11.69 -24.38
N ILE A 344 -2.90 -11.26 -23.12
CA ILE A 344 -3.78 -10.21 -22.58
C ILE A 344 -3.03 -8.90 -22.33
N GLY A 345 -1.81 -8.79 -22.84
CA GLY A 345 -0.98 -7.57 -22.77
C GLY A 345 -0.80 -7.04 -21.35
N LEU A 346 -1.16 -5.77 -21.13
CA LEU A 346 -1.02 -5.08 -19.85
C LEU A 346 -2.22 -5.26 -18.91
N ALA A 347 -3.20 -6.12 -19.25
CA ALA A 347 -4.36 -6.36 -18.38
C ALA A 347 -3.99 -6.79 -16.94
N PRO A 348 -2.99 -7.66 -16.70
CA PRO A 348 -2.60 -8.01 -15.33
C PRO A 348 -2.11 -6.81 -14.52
N LEU A 349 -1.39 -5.88 -15.15
CA LEU A 349 -0.88 -4.67 -14.51
C LEU A 349 -2.01 -3.70 -14.15
N HIS A 350 -3.02 -3.56 -15.01
CA HIS A 350 -4.17 -2.69 -14.74
C HIS A 350 -5.17 -3.30 -13.76
N ALA A 351 -5.11 -4.62 -13.57
CA ALA A 351 -5.80 -5.29 -12.49
C ALA A 351 -5.09 -5.13 -11.14
N LEU A 352 -3.88 -4.58 -11.07
CA LEU A 352 -3.21 -4.26 -9.81
C LEU A 352 -3.59 -2.85 -9.35
#